data_AF-A0A6C0DLM9-F1
#
_entry.id   AF-A0A6C0DLM9-F1
#
_cell.length_a   1.000
_cell.length_b   1.000
_cell.length_c   1.000
_cell.angle_alpha   90.00
_cell.angle_beta   90.00
_cell.angle_gamma   90.00
#
_symmetry.space_group_name_H-M   'P 1'
#
loop_
_entity.id
_entity.type
_entity.pdbx_description
1 polymer ?
#
loop_
_entity_poly.entity_id
_entity_poly.type
_entity_poly.pdbx_seq_one_letter_code
_entity_poly.pdbx_strand_id
1 'polypeptide(L)'
;MYEVNGKTFAMAEGSRAMVWHRTAHHTAGGLTRKNLIKNKWGKIVSAKKHKTAKREKRLEKAGYFATKGKFGTVKKASRKTRKA
;
A
#
# COMPACT_ATOMS: atom_id res chain seq x y z
N MET A 1 -19.46 19.22 -11.34
CA MET A 1 -18.13 19.70 -10.88
C MET A 1 -18.14 19.69 -9.36
N TYR A 2 -17.07 19.22 -8.74
CA TYR A 2 -16.91 19.17 -7.28
C TYR A 2 -15.80 20.12 -6.87
N GLU A 3 -16.10 21.07 -5.99
CA GLU A 3 -15.17 22.11 -5.58
C GLU A 3 -14.76 21.93 -4.12
N VAL A 4 -13.46 21.84 -3.87
CA VAL A 4 -12.90 21.77 -2.52
C VAL A 4 -11.65 22.61 -2.44
N ASN A 5 -11.61 23.52 -1.47
CA ASN A 5 -10.46 24.39 -1.18
C ASN A 5 -9.91 25.08 -2.44
N GLY A 6 -10.81 25.64 -3.26
CA GLY A 6 -10.45 26.35 -4.50
C GLY A 6 -9.95 25.45 -5.65
N LYS A 7 -10.17 24.13 -5.57
CA LYS A 7 -9.85 23.19 -6.66
C LYS A 7 -11.11 22.52 -7.18
N THR A 8 -11.24 22.50 -8.49
CA THR A 8 -12.34 21.86 -9.19
C THR A 8 -11.94 20.45 -9.63
N PHE A 9 -12.86 19.51 -9.45
CA PHE A 9 -12.75 18.12 -9.87
C PHE A 9 -13.99 17.76 -10.67
N ALA A 10 -13.88 16.83 -11.61
CA ALA A 10 -15.04 16.36 -12.37
C ALA A 10 -16.03 15.64 -11.44
N MET A 11 -15.51 14.88 -10.46
CA MET A 11 -16.27 14.08 -9.52
C MET A 11 -15.67 14.14 -8.10
N ALA A 12 -16.50 13.93 -7.08
CA ALA A 12 -16.03 13.92 -5.69
C ALA A 12 -15.23 12.64 -5.39
N GLU A 13 -15.82 11.49 -5.72
CA GLU A 13 -15.28 10.16 -5.48
C GLU A 13 -14.85 9.49 -6.78
N GLY A 14 -13.72 8.78 -6.78
CA GLY A 14 -13.29 8.00 -7.93
C GLY A 14 -12.21 6.97 -7.61
N SER A 15 -11.65 6.36 -8.66
CA SER A 15 -10.55 5.41 -8.49
C SER A 15 -9.26 6.11 -8.02
N ARG A 16 -8.32 5.33 -7.46
CA ARG A 16 -6.99 5.85 -7.09
C ARG A 16 -6.27 6.50 -8.27
N ALA A 17 -6.48 5.99 -9.49
CA ALA A 17 -5.93 6.56 -10.71
C ALA A 17 -6.56 7.94 -11.00
N MET A 18 -7.89 8.05 -10.95
CA MET A 18 -8.60 9.32 -11.15
C MET A 18 -8.17 10.40 -10.14
N VAL A 19 -8.00 10.02 -8.87
CA VAL A 19 -7.47 10.93 -7.84
C VAL A 19 -6.03 11.36 -8.13
N TRP A 20 -5.20 10.43 -8.62
CA TRP A 20 -3.83 10.72 -9.03
C TRP A 20 -3.73 11.54 -10.32
N HIS A 21 -4.77 11.58 -11.15
CA HIS A 21 -4.83 12.44 -12.35
C HIS A 21 -5.63 13.73 -12.13
N ARG A 22 -6.08 13.99 -10.90
CA ARG A 22 -6.90 15.17 -10.51
C ARG A 22 -8.29 15.22 -11.18
N THR A 23 -8.79 14.08 -11.64
CA THR A 23 -10.17 13.95 -12.15
C THR A 23 -11.16 13.84 -10.99
N ALA A 24 -10.78 13.13 -9.93
CA ALA A 24 -11.56 12.96 -8.71
C ALA A 24 -10.83 13.55 -7.49
N HIS A 25 -11.57 14.00 -6.48
CA HIS A 25 -10.97 14.55 -5.26
C HIS A 25 -10.42 13.45 -4.32
N HIS A 26 -11.23 12.42 -4.06
CA HIS A 26 -10.89 11.33 -3.14
C HIS A 26 -11.40 9.98 -3.64
N THR A 27 -10.93 8.89 -3.03
CA THR A 27 -11.47 7.55 -3.27
C THR A 27 -12.62 7.23 -2.33
N ALA A 28 -13.39 6.17 -2.61
CA ALA A 28 -14.38 5.58 -1.68
C ALA A 28 -13.91 5.50 -0.21
N GLY A 29 -12.63 5.14 0.01
CA GLY A 29 -12.03 5.06 1.35
C GLY A 29 -11.44 6.36 1.89
N GLY A 30 -11.85 7.53 1.37
CA GLY A 30 -11.38 8.85 1.82
C GLY A 30 -9.93 9.20 1.47
N LEU A 31 -9.25 8.43 0.62
CA LEU A 31 -7.86 8.72 0.26
C LEU A 31 -7.77 9.85 -0.77
N THR A 32 -7.10 10.93 -0.39
CA THR A 32 -6.74 12.02 -1.31
C THR A 32 -5.40 11.75 -1.98
N ARG A 33 -5.05 12.56 -2.99
CA ARG A 33 -3.76 12.46 -3.69
C ARG A 33 -2.55 12.43 -2.74
N LYS A 34 -2.57 13.22 -1.66
CA LYS A 34 -1.48 13.27 -0.65
C LYS A 34 -1.30 11.94 0.08
N ASN A 35 -2.34 11.12 0.15
CA ASN A 35 -2.30 9.81 0.80
C ASN A 35 -1.91 8.66 -0.16
N LEU A 36 -1.70 8.96 -1.44
CA LEU A 36 -1.34 8.01 -2.48
C LEU A 36 0.12 8.19 -2.92
N ILE A 37 0.72 7.11 -3.40
CA ILE A 37 2.04 7.11 -4.03
C ILE A 37 2.05 6.17 -5.23
N LYS A 38 2.86 6.49 -6.25
CA LYS A 38 3.16 5.57 -7.35
C LYS A 38 4.35 4.70 -6.94
N ASN A 39 4.16 3.38 -6.89
CA ASN A 39 5.24 2.45 -6.57
C ASN A 39 6.18 2.26 -7.77
N LYS A 40 7.31 1.55 -7.58
CA LYS A 40 8.28 1.32 -8.67
C LYS A 40 7.74 0.52 -9.87
N TRP A 41 6.60 -0.14 -9.71
CA TRP A 41 5.91 -0.92 -10.74
C TRP A 41 4.76 -0.12 -11.40
N GLY A 42 4.69 1.20 -11.13
CA GLY A 42 3.71 2.09 -11.72
C GLY A 42 2.31 2.07 -11.10
N LYS A 43 2.04 1.22 -10.10
CA LYS A 43 0.74 1.16 -9.42
C LYS A 43 0.59 2.27 -8.39
N ILE A 44 -0.59 2.87 -8.32
CA ILE A 44 -0.95 3.88 -7.33
C ILE A 44 -1.53 3.20 -6.09
N VAL A 45 -0.81 3.29 -4.98
CA VAL A 45 -1.13 2.60 -3.72
C VAL A 45 -1.24 3.58 -2.56
N SER A 46 -1.85 3.15 -1.44
CA SER A 46 -1.87 3.95 -0.22
C SER A 46 -0.46 4.08 0.37
N ALA A 47 -0.04 5.32 0.63
CA ALA A 47 1.24 5.64 1.24
C ALA A 47 1.41 5.00 2.63
N LYS A 48 0.34 5.01 3.44
CA LYS A 48 0.33 4.40 4.79
C LYS A 48 0.62 2.91 4.71
N LYS A 49 -0.11 2.18 3.87
CA LYS A 49 0.05 0.71 3.71
C LYS A 49 1.43 0.34 3.16
N HIS A 50 1.95 1.10 2.20
CA HIS A 50 3.30 0.87 1.67
C HIS A 50 4.38 1.06 2.74
N LYS A 51 4.29 2.11 3.56
CA LYS A 51 5.23 2.35 4.67
C LYS A 51 5.13 1.28 5.75
N THR A 52 3.93 0.92 6.19
CA THR A 52 3.74 -0.10 7.24
C THR A 52 4.21 -1.48 6.79
N ALA A 53 3.96 -1.88 5.54
CA ALA A 53 4.40 -3.17 5.02
C ALA A 53 5.94 -3.33 5.08
N LYS A 54 6.68 -2.28 4.69
CA LYS A 54 8.16 -2.27 4.76
C LYS A 54 8.71 -2.35 6.18
N ARG A 55 8.01 -1.76 7.15
CA ARG A 55 8.41 -1.75 8.56
C ARG A 55 8.07 -3.06 9.26
N GLU A 56 6.88 -3.59 9.01
CA GLU A 56 6.35 -4.70 9.80
C GLU A 56 6.93 -6.04 9.38
N LYS A 57 7.19 -6.24 8.07
CA LYS A 57 7.80 -7.47 7.53
C LYS A 57 7.14 -8.74 8.10
N ARG A 58 5.81 -8.77 8.18
CA ARG A 58 5.03 -9.77 8.93
C ARG A 58 5.38 -11.21 8.53
N LEU A 59 5.58 -11.46 7.24
CA LEU A 59 5.94 -12.77 6.71
C LEU A 59 7.34 -13.20 7.17
N GLU A 60 8.35 -12.32 7.03
CA GLU A 60 9.71 -12.59 7.51
C GLU A 60 9.72 -12.85 9.03
N LYS A 61 8.98 -12.05 9.81
CA LYS A 61 8.85 -12.23 11.27
C LYS A 61 8.14 -13.53 11.66
N ALA A 62 7.17 -13.96 10.87
CA ALA A 62 6.50 -15.26 11.04
C ALA A 62 7.35 -16.45 10.52
N GLY A 63 8.56 -16.19 10.00
CA GLY A 63 9.50 -17.20 9.53
C GLY A 63 9.34 -17.58 8.05
N TYR A 64 8.48 -16.90 7.29
CA TYR A 64 8.28 -17.16 5.86
C TYR A 64 9.19 -16.30 4.99
N PHE A 65 9.94 -16.95 4.11
CA PHE A 65 10.87 -16.33 3.17
C PHE A 65 10.68 -16.87 1.76
N ALA A 66 11.15 -16.11 0.77
CA ALA A 66 11.29 -16.55 -0.61
C ALA A 66 12.78 -16.73 -0.93
N THR A 67 13.13 -17.81 -1.64
CA THR A 67 14.50 -18.05 -2.09
C THR A 67 14.55 -18.02 -3.60
N LYS A 68 15.53 -17.30 -4.17
CA LYS A 68 15.66 -17.16 -5.62
C LYS A 68 15.88 -18.55 -6.24
N GLY A 69 15.13 -18.87 -7.30
CA GLY A 69 15.23 -20.15 -8.00
C GLY A 69 14.42 -21.30 -7.38
N LYS A 70 13.70 -21.09 -6.28
CA LYS A 70 12.77 -22.08 -5.71
C LYS A 70 11.35 -21.52 -5.69
N PHE A 71 10.41 -22.26 -6.26
CA PHE A 71 8.99 -21.93 -6.22
C PHE A 71 8.40 -22.30 -4.85
N GLY A 72 7.56 -21.42 -4.29
CA GLY A 72 6.89 -21.63 -3.00
C GLY A 72 7.54 -20.91 -1.80
N THR A 73 6.99 -21.15 -0.60
CA THR A 73 7.43 -20.50 0.65
C THR A 73 8.46 -21.36 1.39
N VAL A 74 9.56 -20.75 1.83
CA VAL A 74 10.54 -21.39 2.72
C VAL A 74 10.28 -20.93 4.15
N LYS A 75 9.93 -21.85 5.04
CA LYS A 75 9.74 -21.56 6.46
C LYS A 75 11.04 -21.82 7.23
N LYS A 76 11.69 -20.76 7.71
CA LYS A 76 12.86 -20.90 8.59
C LYS A 76 12.39 -21.25 9.99
N ALA A 77 13.02 -22.21 10.64
CA ALA A 77 12.74 -22.51 12.03
C ALA A 77 12.99 -21.26 12.89
N SER A 78 11.95 -20.73 13.52
CA SER A 78 12.10 -19.76 14.60
C SER A 78 12.82 -20.47 15.75
N ARG A 79 13.93 -19.92 16.26
CA ARG A 79 14.56 -20.44 17.48
C ARG A 79 13.48 -20.51 18.56
N LYS A 80 13.11 -21.73 19.00
CA LYS A 80 12.29 -21.90 20.21
C LYS A 80 13.11 -21.30 21.35
N THR A 81 12.75 -20.11 21.83
CA THR A 81 13.18 -19.69 23.16
C THR A 81 12.53 -20.69 24.11
N ARG A 82 13.32 -21.63 24.66
CA ARG A 82 12.87 -22.38 25.83
C ARG A 82 12.54 -21.33 26.89
N LYS A 83 11.27 -21.20 27.26
CA LYS A 83 10.93 -20.49 28.49
C LYS A 83 11.61 -21.27 29.61
N ALA A 84 12.48 -20.58 30.36
CA ALA A 84 12.88 -21.02 31.68
C ALA A 84 11.68 -20.92 32.62
#